data_AF-A0A5J4PEG7-F1
#
_entry.id   AF-A0A5J4PEG7-F1
#
_cell.length_a   1.000
_cell.length_b   1.000
_cell.length_c   1.000
_cell.angle_alpha   90.00
_cell.angle_beta   90.00
_cell.angle_gamma   90.00
#
_symmetry.space_group_name_H-M   'P 1'
#
loop_
_entity.id
_entity.type
_entity.pdbx_description
1 polymer ?
#
loop_
_entity_poly.entity_id
_entity_poly.type
_entity_poly.pdbx_seq_one_letter_code
_entity_poly.pdbx_strand_id
1 'polypeptide(L)'
;NINRLRRLLQQVLDFRKIESGNMHLKLSGGDIALFIKDVCYTNFLPLMNKKGICFSFTSDPNQIPAYFDADKIDKIVFNLLSNAFKYTPSGGEIKIELLQYIQKQYTCLSIRISDTGIGIAKDDLEHIFTRFYTNRMSRAIETNGVGLSLVKELLDLHHGAIHVESEINKGTVFTIDLPIDKESYSDSRTGDSEPFILFERSIDVTSQEQSESETADDDPEKDNITLLLVEDNEDLKTVIQRILSK
;
A
#
# COMPACT_ATOMS: atom_id res chain seq x y z
N ASN A 1 -15.94 -12.06 -2.50
CA ASN A 1 -15.39 -12.68 -1.28
C ASN A 1 -13.96 -13.20 -1.43
N ILE A 2 -13.59 -13.92 -2.50
CA ILE A 2 -12.23 -14.47 -2.70
C ILE A 2 -11.13 -13.38 -2.74
N ASN A 3 -11.35 -12.26 -3.44
CA ASN A 3 -10.36 -11.17 -3.51
C ASN A 3 -10.11 -10.46 -2.17
N ARG A 4 -11.15 -10.39 -1.31
CA ARG A 4 -11.04 -9.82 0.04
C ARG A 4 -10.17 -10.73 0.91
N LEU A 5 -10.44 -12.04 0.89
CA LEU A 5 -9.67 -13.01 1.65
C LEU A 5 -8.20 -13.06 1.21
N ARG A 6 -7.95 -13.10 -0.10
CA ARG A 6 -6.58 -13.06 -0.66
C ARG A 6 -5.82 -11.83 -0.17
N ARG A 7 -6.48 -10.67 -0.11
CA ARG A 7 -5.85 -9.41 0.30
C ARG A 7 -5.59 -9.33 1.80
N LEU A 8 -6.48 -9.89 2.62
CA LEU A 8 -6.23 -10.02 4.06
C LEU A 8 -5.03 -10.95 4.32
N LEU A 9 -4.97 -12.07 3.62
CA LEU A 9 -3.86 -13.01 3.72
C LEU A 9 -2.54 -12.35 3.27
N GLN A 10 -2.57 -11.58 2.18
CA GLN A 10 -1.42 -10.79 1.75
C GLN A 10 -1.00 -9.73 2.77
N GLN A 11 -1.95 -9.03 3.41
CA GLN A 11 -1.65 -8.05 4.46
C GLN A 11 -1.00 -8.71 5.69
N VAL A 12 -1.43 -9.92 6.06
CA VAL A 12 -0.81 -10.69 7.16
C VAL A 12 0.61 -11.15 6.78
N LEU A 13 0.84 -11.54 5.53
CA LEU A 13 2.18 -11.91 5.04
C LEU A 13 3.12 -10.71 4.97
N ASP A 14 2.63 -9.57 4.47
CA ASP A 14 3.38 -8.32 4.42
C ASP A 14 3.77 -7.88 5.84
N PHE A 15 2.86 -8.01 6.79
CA PHE A 15 3.12 -7.78 8.21
C PHE A 15 4.25 -8.68 8.76
N ARG A 16 4.21 -9.99 8.51
CA ARG A 16 5.27 -10.91 8.94
C ARG A 16 6.64 -10.53 8.38
N LYS A 17 6.69 -10.02 7.14
CA LYS A 17 7.92 -9.53 6.51
C LYS A 17 8.44 -8.27 7.18
N ILE A 18 7.56 -7.36 7.59
CA ILE A 18 7.93 -6.14 8.31
C ILE A 18 8.47 -6.48 9.71
N GLU A 19 7.77 -7.32 10.48
CA GLU A 19 8.23 -7.71 11.83
C GLU A 19 9.55 -8.49 11.83
N SER A 20 9.82 -9.27 10.78
CA SER A 20 11.08 -10.00 10.65
C SER A 20 12.24 -9.16 10.07
N GLY A 21 12.01 -7.87 9.77
CA GLY A 21 13.00 -7.00 9.14
C GLY A 21 13.31 -7.36 7.68
N ASN A 22 12.59 -8.33 7.10
CA ASN A 22 12.84 -8.85 5.76
C ASN A 22 12.16 -8.02 4.65
N MET A 23 11.43 -6.95 5.00
CA MET A 23 10.81 -6.07 4.02
C MET A 23 11.78 -4.97 3.59
N HIS A 24 12.30 -5.10 2.37
CA HIS A 24 13.19 -4.13 1.76
C HIS A 24 12.45 -3.27 0.71
N LEU A 25 12.98 -2.07 0.45
CA LEU A 25 12.53 -1.21 -0.65
C LEU A 25 13.11 -1.68 -1.98
N LYS A 26 12.27 -1.77 -3.00
CA LYS A 26 12.66 -1.98 -4.40
C LYS A 26 12.42 -0.70 -5.18
N LEU A 27 13.37 0.23 -5.09
CA LEU A 27 13.26 1.53 -5.75
C LEU A 27 13.45 1.39 -7.25
N SER A 28 12.57 2.07 -7.98
CA SER A 28 12.65 2.23 -9.43
C SER A 28 12.30 3.67 -9.80
N GLY A 29 12.94 4.18 -10.85
CA GLY A 29 12.61 5.51 -11.38
C GLY A 29 11.35 5.45 -12.24
N GLY A 30 10.45 6.40 -12.04
CA GLY A 30 9.23 6.52 -12.83
C GLY A 30 8.48 7.82 -12.57
N ASP A 31 7.38 8.04 -13.29
CA ASP A 31 6.47 9.15 -13.02
C ASP A 31 5.44 8.71 -11.97
N ILE A 32 5.63 9.16 -10.73
CA ILE A 32 4.76 8.78 -9.62
C ILE A 32 3.35 9.38 -9.76
N ALA A 33 3.22 10.55 -10.40
CA ALA A 33 1.91 11.17 -10.61
C ALA A 33 1.06 10.34 -11.57
N LEU A 34 1.66 9.87 -12.68
CA LEU A 34 1.01 8.94 -13.60
C LEU A 34 0.66 7.62 -12.92
N PHE A 35 1.60 7.05 -12.15
CA PHE A 35 1.37 5.81 -11.43
C PHE A 35 0.18 5.89 -10.46
N ILE A 36 0.15 6.91 -9.60
CA ILE A 36 -0.96 7.12 -8.66
C ILE A 36 -2.27 7.33 -9.43
N LYS A 37 -2.25 8.13 -10.50
CA LYS A 37 -3.43 8.34 -11.35
C LYS A 37 -3.96 7.01 -11.88
N ASP A 38 -3.10 6.15 -12.42
CA ASP A 38 -3.53 4.84 -12.95
C ASP A 38 -4.15 3.94 -11.88
N VAL A 39 -3.58 3.91 -10.67
CA VAL A 39 -4.15 3.16 -9.52
C VAL A 39 -5.56 3.67 -9.19
N CYS A 40 -5.76 4.99 -9.20
CA CYS A 40 -7.05 5.60 -8.88
C CYS A 40 -8.11 5.31 -9.94
N TYR A 41 -7.78 5.57 -11.21
CA TYR A 41 -8.71 5.47 -12.32
C TYR A 41 -9.06 4.01 -12.64
N THR A 42 -8.11 3.08 -12.54
CA THR A 42 -8.34 1.66 -12.84
C THR A 42 -9.17 0.98 -11.76
N ASN A 43 -8.87 1.23 -10.48
CA ASN A 43 -9.45 0.46 -9.39
C ASN A 43 -10.71 1.09 -8.77
N PHE A 44 -10.80 2.43 -8.72
CA PHE A 44 -11.82 3.11 -7.93
C PHE A 44 -12.81 3.93 -8.73
N LEU A 45 -12.43 4.52 -9.87
CA LEU A 45 -13.35 5.34 -10.66
C LEU A 45 -14.66 4.61 -11.03
N PRO A 46 -14.65 3.34 -11.49
CA PRO A 46 -15.90 2.61 -11.77
C PRO A 46 -16.77 2.40 -10.52
N LEU A 47 -16.13 2.19 -9.36
CA LEU A 47 -16.83 1.96 -8.08
C LEU A 47 -17.43 3.26 -7.55
N MET A 48 -16.68 4.36 -7.62
CA MET A 48 -17.12 5.70 -7.21
C MET A 48 -18.29 6.17 -8.07
N ASN A 49 -18.20 6.01 -9.40
CA ASN A 49 -19.30 6.32 -10.32
C ASN A 49 -20.56 5.52 -9.99
N LYS A 50 -20.42 4.21 -9.74
CA LYS A 50 -21.55 3.35 -9.36
C LYS A 50 -22.19 3.77 -8.03
N LYS A 51 -21.40 4.26 -7.09
CA LYS A 51 -21.86 4.75 -5.78
C LYS A 51 -22.34 6.21 -5.83
N GLY A 52 -22.18 6.92 -6.95
CA GLY A 52 -22.52 8.33 -7.09
C GLY A 52 -21.59 9.26 -6.33
N ILE A 53 -20.30 8.89 -6.18
CA ILE A 53 -19.28 9.73 -5.54
C ILE A 53 -18.55 10.53 -6.63
N CYS A 54 -18.40 11.84 -6.43
CA CYS A 54 -17.59 12.70 -7.29
C CYS A 54 -16.10 12.45 -7.02
N PHE A 55 -15.32 12.24 -8.07
CA PHE A 55 -13.88 12.01 -7.96
C PHE A 55 -13.09 13.07 -8.71
N SER A 56 -12.10 13.66 -8.06
CA SER A 56 -11.16 14.60 -8.68
C SER A 56 -9.71 14.25 -8.36
N PHE A 57 -8.83 14.39 -9.37
CA PHE A 57 -7.40 14.18 -9.25
C PHE A 57 -6.67 15.38 -9.84
N THR A 58 -5.82 16.02 -9.05
CA THR A 58 -5.02 17.18 -9.44
C THR A 58 -3.57 16.96 -9.06
N SER A 59 -2.65 17.30 -9.96
CA SER A 59 -1.21 17.17 -9.74
C SER A 59 -0.51 18.45 -10.20
N ASP A 60 0.32 19.02 -9.34
CA ASP A 60 1.17 20.15 -9.66
C ASP A 60 2.61 19.88 -9.18
N PRO A 61 3.55 19.57 -10.10
CA PRO A 61 3.39 19.50 -11.56
C PRO A 61 2.63 18.24 -12.03
N ASN A 62 2.19 18.23 -13.31
CA ASN A 62 1.44 17.09 -13.89
C ASN A 62 2.27 15.79 -14.02
N GLN A 63 3.59 15.90 -14.09
CA GLN A 63 4.53 14.79 -14.19
C GLN A 63 5.56 14.96 -13.08
N ILE A 64 5.73 13.93 -12.27
CA ILE A 64 6.62 13.97 -11.11
C ILE A 64 7.60 12.79 -11.23
N PRO A 65 8.79 13.01 -11.84
CA PRO A 65 9.82 11.97 -11.87
C PRO A 65 10.31 11.71 -10.44
N ALA A 66 10.27 10.44 -10.03
CA ALA A 66 10.51 10.01 -8.66
C ALA A 66 11.17 8.63 -8.62
N TYR A 67 11.92 8.37 -7.55
CA TYR A 67 12.36 7.04 -7.15
C TYR A 67 11.45 6.52 -6.04
N PHE A 68 10.75 5.42 -6.29
CA PHE A 68 9.82 4.83 -5.33
C PHE A 68 9.66 3.33 -5.56
N ASP A 69 9.14 2.63 -4.55
CA ASP A 69 8.72 1.24 -4.68
C ASP A 69 7.23 1.18 -5.08
N ALA A 70 6.98 0.81 -6.33
CA ALA A 70 5.63 0.81 -6.91
C ALA A 70 4.65 -0.11 -6.15
N ASP A 71 5.09 -1.28 -5.66
CA ASP A 71 4.21 -2.21 -4.92
C ASP A 71 3.77 -1.58 -3.59
N LYS A 72 4.69 -0.92 -2.89
CA LYS A 72 4.39 -0.29 -1.61
C LYS A 72 3.53 0.97 -1.78
N ILE A 73 3.83 1.82 -2.77
CA ILE A 73 3.01 3.02 -3.06
C ILE A 73 1.59 2.61 -3.49
N ASP A 74 1.43 1.56 -4.32
CA ASP A 74 0.11 1.01 -4.66
C ASP A 74 -0.66 0.62 -3.40
N LYS A 75 -0.04 -0.16 -2.50
CA LYS A 75 -0.67 -0.57 -1.23
C LYS A 75 -1.06 0.62 -0.37
N ILE A 76 -0.21 1.64 -0.27
CA ILE A 76 -0.48 2.86 0.49
C ILE A 76 -1.71 3.59 -0.06
N VAL A 77 -1.67 3.95 -1.35
CA VAL A 77 -2.73 4.70 -2.03
C VAL A 77 -4.03 3.92 -2.04
N PHE A 78 -3.96 2.62 -2.32
CA PHE A 78 -5.13 1.74 -2.32
C PHE A 78 -5.78 1.73 -0.93
N ASN A 79 -5.02 1.53 0.15
CA ASN A 79 -5.59 1.45 1.50
C ASN A 79 -6.31 2.76 1.87
N LEU A 80 -5.69 3.92 1.60
CA LEU A 80 -6.31 5.21 1.87
C LEU A 80 -7.55 5.46 1.02
N LEU A 81 -7.50 5.20 -0.29
CA LEU A 81 -8.68 5.34 -1.16
C LEU A 81 -9.79 4.38 -0.82
N SER A 82 -9.45 3.17 -0.39
CA SER A 82 -10.45 2.20 0.05
C SER A 82 -11.17 2.67 1.31
N ASN A 83 -10.48 3.37 2.21
CA ASN A 83 -11.11 4.01 3.37
C ASN A 83 -12.00 5.18 2.92
N ALA A 84 -11.48 6.09 2.10
CA ALA A 84 -12.26 7.21 1.55
C ALA A 84 -13.55 6.72 0.86
N PHE A 85 -13.45 5.74 -0.04
CA PHE A 85 -14.60 5.15 -0.72
C PHE A 85 -15.59 4.49 0.23
N LYS A 86 -15.09 3.76 1.23
CA LYS A 86 -15.91 3.02 2.20
C LYS A 86 -16.74 3.98 3.07
N TYR A 87 -16.13 5.06 3.54
CA TYR A 87 -16.73 5.98 4.51
C TYR A 87 -17.44 7.19 3.89
N THR A 88 -17.27 7.42 2.58
CA THR A 88 -18.02 8.46 1.85
C THR A 88 -19.39 7.95 1.42
N PRO A 89 -20.49 8.62 1.80
CA PRO A 89 -21.85 8.25 1.35
C PRO A 89 -22.06 8.58 -0.14
N SER A 90 -23.16 8.09 -0.71
CA SER A 90 -23.57 8.48 -2.07
C SER A 90 -23.80 9.99 -2.16
N GLY A 91 -23.38 10.62 -3.26
CA GLY A 91 -23.40 12.06 -3.46
C GLY A 91 -22.24 12.83 -2.80
N GLY A 92 -21.33 12.13 -2.12
CA GLY A 92 -20.11 12.73 -1.57
C GLY A 92 -19.02 12.95 -2.61
N GLU A 93 -17.87 13.46 -2.16
CA GLU A 93 -16.70 13.75 -2.97
C GLU A 93 -15.43 13.11 -2.39
N ILE A 94 -14.56 12.64 -3.27
CA ILE A 94 -13.19 12.22 -2.97
C ILE A 94 -12.24 12.96 -3.89
N LYS A 95 -11.23 13.62 -3.32
CA LYS A 95 -10.24 14.42 -4.03
C LYS A 95 -8.83 13.97 -3.71
N ILE A 96 -7.99 13.88 -4.74
CA ILE A 96 -6.55 13.60 -4.60
C ILE A 96 -5.75 14.77 -5.15
N GLU A 97 -4.82 15.28 -4.34
CA GLU A 97 -3.93 16.38 -4.70
C GLU A 97 -2.48 15.94 -4.52
N LEU A 98 -1.69 16.08 -5.58
CA LEU A 98 -0.24 15.85 -5.55
C LEU A 98 0.47 17.20 -5.63
N LEU A 99 1.34 17.47 -4.66
CA LEU A 99 2.13 18.69 -4.58
C LEU A 99 3.59 18.35 -4.35
N GLN A 100 4.46 18.81 -5.24
CA GLN A 100 5.90 18.71 -5.06
C GLN A 100 6.42 19.90 -4.25
N TYR A 101 7.30 19.64 -3.29
CA TYR A 101 7.97 20.70 -2.52
C TYR A 101 9.39 20.29 -2.15
N ILE A 102 10.20 21.26 -1.74
CA ILE A 102 11.57 21.03 -1.30
C ILE A 102 11.59 21.09 0.23
N GLN A 103 12.09 20.04 0.87
CA GLN A 103 12.31 20.01 2.31
C GLN A 103 13.81 19.85 2.59
N LYS A 104 14.41 20.86 3.23
CA LYS A 104 15.87 20.96 3.41
C LYS A 104 16.60 20.91 2.06
N GLN A 105 17.19 19.77 1.71
CA GLN A 105 17.92 19.52 0.46
C GLN A 105 17.24 18.47 -0.43
N TYR A 106 16.16 17.85 0.05
CA TYR A 106 15.50 16.78 -0.65
C TYR A 106 14.22 17.25 -1.34
N THR A 107 13.93 16.62 -2.47
CA THR A 107 12.66 16.81 -3.16
C THR A 107 11.62 15.86 -2.56
N CYS A 108 10.51 16.41 -2.08
CA CYS A 108 9.43 15.68 -1.45
C CYS A 108 8.13 15.77 -2.27
N LEU A 109 7.29 14.76 -2.13
CA LEU A 109 5.94 14.69 -2.66
C LEU A 109 4.95 14.63 -1.50
N SER A 110 4.02 15.60 -1.47
CA SER A 110 2.82 15.55 -0.65
C SER A 110 1.68 14.94 -1.46
N ILE A 111 1.13 13.83 -0.99
CA ILE A 111 -0.08 13.17 -1.51
C ILE A 111 -1.21 13.43 -0.52
N ARG A 112 -2.20 14.24 -0.91
CA ARG A 112 -3.37 14.55 -0.10
C ARG A 112 -4.58 13.84 -0.63
N ILE A 113 -5.23 13.02 0.19
CA ILE A 113 -6.47 12.30 -0.12
C ILE A 113 -7.56 12.82 0.82
N SER A 114 -8.53 13.54 0.26
CA SER A 114 -9.63 14.16 0.99
C SER A 114 -10.94 13.47 0.64
N ASP A 115 -11.80 13.26 1.63
CA ASP A 115 -13.14 12.70 1.45
C ASP A 115 -14.18 13.49 2.25
N THR A 116 -15.43 13.49 1.79
CA THR A 116 -16.58 14.10 2.49
C THR A 116 -17.39 13.05 3.28
N GLY A 117 -16.72 12.06 3.83
CA GLY A 117 -17.36 10.96 4.55
C GLY A 117 -17.80 11.30 5.97
N ILE A 118 -18.09 10.24 6.73
CA ILE A 118 -18.59 10.35 8.12
C ILE A 118 -17.58 10.99 9.10
N GLY A 119 -16.31 11.12 8.71
CA GLY A 119 -15.24 11.61 9.57
C GLY A 119 -14.85 10.63 10.68
N ILE A 120 -13.87 11.03 11.49
CA ILE A 120 -13.26 10.29 12.59
C ILE A 120 -13.37 11.15 13.85
N ALA A 121 -13.73 10.55 14.98
CA ALA A 121 -13.79 11.27 16.25
C ALA A 121 -12.36 11.66 16.71
N LYS A 122 -12.21 12.80 17.38
CA LYS A 122 -10.89 13.29 17.83
C LYS A 122 -10.15 12.27 18.68
N ASP A 123 -10.85 11.61 19.60
CA ASP A 123 -10.29 10.59 20.49
C ASP A 123 -9.82 9.33 19.73
N ASP A 124 -10.34 9.09 18.53
CA ASP A 124 -9.94 7.95 17.70
C ASP A 124 -8.66 8.25 16.90
N LEU A 125 -8.34 9.52 16.61
CA LEU A 125 -7.25 9.91 15.70
C LEU A 125 -5.88 9.41 16.15
N GLU A 126 -5.62 9.37 17.45
CA GLU A 126 -4.37 8.84 18.01
C GLU A 126 -4.26 7.31 17.85
N HIS A 127 -5.39 6.63 17.68
CA HIS A 127 -5.47 5.18 17.68
C HIS A 127 -5.63 4.57 16.29
N ILE A 128 -6.01 5.35 15.27
CA ILE A 128 -6.29 4.79 13.92
C ILE A 128 -5.09 4.11 13.24
N PHE A 129 -3.86 4.45 13.67
CA PHE A 129 -2.64 3.81 13.19
C PHE A 129 -2.22 2.60 14.05
N THR A 130 -2.97 2.31 15.13
CA THR A 130 -2.75 1.14 15.98
C THR A 130 -3.26 -0.10 15.26
N ARG A 131 -2.46 -1.18 15.31
CA ARG A 131 -2.79 -2.46 14.70
C ARG A 131 -4.11 -3.01 15.25
N PHE A 132 -4.95 -3.53 14.35
CA PHE A 132 -6.27 -4.09 14.65
C PHE A 132 -7.27 -3.10 15.25
N TYR A 133 -6.98 -1.80 15.21
CA TYR A 133 -7.91 -0.78 15.66
C TYR A 133 -9.07 -0.64 14.67
N THR A 134 -10.29 -0.76 15.19
CA THR A 134 -11.52 -0.52 14.44
C THR A 134 -12.41 0.43 15.22
N ASN A 135 -12.86 1.51 14.57
CA ASN A 135 -13.73 2.49 15.20
C ASN A 135 -15.05 1.81 15.65
N ARG A 136 -15.43 2.04 16.91
CA ARG A 136 -16.67 1.53 17.54
C ARG A 136 -17.95 2.04 16.88
N MET A 137 -17.91 3.23 16.26
CA MET A 137 -19.02 3.83 15.50
C MET A 137 -19.23 3.15 14.15
N SER A 138 -18.18 2.54 13.58
CA SER A 138 -18.19 1.92 12.26
C SER A 138 -18.51 0.41 12.30
N ARG A 139 -19.10 -0.11 13.39
CA ARG A 139 -19.41 -1.53 13.58
C ARG A 139 -20.22 -2.18 12.46
N ALA A 140 -21.01 -1.41 11.70
CA ALA A 140 -21.74 -1.88 10.53
C ALA A 140 -20.83 -2.16 9.31
N ILE A 141 -19.61 -1.62 9.29
CA ILE A 141 -18.68 -1.73 8.17
C ILE A 141 -17.44 -2.52 8.61
N GLU A 142 -17.45 -3.83 8.40
CA GLU A 142 -16.34 -4.72 8.74
C GLU A 142 -14.98 -4.17 8.25
N THR A 143 -14.12 -3.79 9.19
CA THR A 143 -12.70 -3.49 8.96
C THR A 143 -11.87 -4.35 9.90
N ASN A 144 -10.72 -4.79 9.43
CA ASN A 144 -9.81 -5.62 10.21
C ASN A 144 -8.75 -4.79 10.97
N GLY A 145 -8.79 -3.45 10.85
CA GLY A 145 -7.87 -2.55 11.54
C GLY A 145 -6.38 -2.64 11.14
N VAL A 146 -6.06 -3.37 10.06
CA VAL A 146 -4.67 -3.55 9.58
C VAL A 146 -4.26 -2.50 8.55
N GLY A 147 -5.21 -1.90 7.84
CA GLY A 147 -4.93 -1.07 6.66
C GLY A 147 -4.08 0.17 6.95
N LEU A 148 -4.44 0.95 7.97
CA LEU A 148 -3.74 2.20 8.30
C LEU A 148 -2.40 1.97 9.04
N SER A 149 -2.30 0.92 9.86
CA SER A 149 -1.02 0.53 10.46
C SER A 149 -0.01 0.09 9.38
N LEU A 150 -0.47 -0.66 8.37
CA LEU A 150 0.37 -1.04 7.23
C LEU A 150 0.81 0.20 6.43
N VAL A 151 -0.09 1.16 6.19
CA VAL A 151 0.28 2.42 5.52
C VAL A 151 1.42 3.10 6.26
N LYS A 152 1.31 3.24 7.60
CA LYS A 152 2.37 3.84 8.41
C LYS A 152 3.70 3.11 8.26
N GLU A 153 3.70 1.78 8.40
CA GLU A 153 4.93 0.98 8.27
C GLU A 153 5.58 1.08 6.86
N LEU A 154 4.77 1.11 5.79
CA LEU A 154 5.28 1.27 4.42
C LEU A 154 5.84 2.68 4.15
N LEU A 155 5.32 3.69 4.84
CA LEU A 155 5.83 5.06 4.79
C LEU A 155 7.10 5.22 5.60
N ASP A 156 7.17 4.62 6.78
CA ASP A 156 8.39 4.58 7.59
C ASP A 156 9.56 3.98 6.78
N LEU A 157 9.30 2.92 6.01
CA LEU A 157 10.28 2.34 5.06
C LEU A 157 10.71 3.32 3.97
N HIS A 158 9.82 4.19 3.50
CA HIS A 158 10.14 5.25 2.51
C HIS A 158 10.72 6.52 3.16
N HIS A 159 11.01 6.53 4.46
CA HIS A 159 11.38 7.75 5.19
C HIS A 159 10.32 8.86 5.09
N GLY A 160 9.06 8.46 4.90
CA GLY A 160 7.92 9.34 4.76
C GLY A 160 7.18 9.57 6.08
N ALA A 161 6.12 10.37 6.00
CA ALA A 161 5.22 10.66 7.11
C ALA A 161 3.76 10.61 6.67
N ILE A 162 2.86 10.40 7.63
CA ILE A 162 1.42 10.52 7.42
C ILE A 162 0.80 11.41 8.49
N HIS A 163 -0.06 12.31 8.04
CA HIS A 163 -0.86 13.21 8.84
C HIS A 163 -2.34 13.00 8.52
N VAL A 164 -3.19 13.21 9.52
CA VAL A 164 -4.64 13.07 9.38
C VAL A 164 -5.35 14.25 10.02
N GLU A 165 -6.30 14.82 9.28
CA GLU A 165 -7.23 15.81 9.77
C GLU A 165 -8.65 15.29 9.51
N SER A 166 -9.49 15.26 10.55
CA SER A 166 -10.85 14.73 10.40
C SER A 166 -11.81 15.40 11.38
N GLU A 167 -13.05 15.58 10.94
CA GLU A 167 -14.14 16.01 11.79
C GLU A 167 -15.41 15.23 11.44
N ILE A 168 -16.15 14.80 12.46
CA ILE A 168 -17.38 14.03 12.30
C ILE A 168 -18.35 14.78 11.40
N ASN A 169 -18.87 14.08 10.38
CA ASN A 169 -19.77 14.58 9.33
C ASN A 169 -19.20 15.69 8.41
N LYS A 170 -17.91 16.02 8.50
CA LYS A 170 -17.24 16.90 7.53
C LYS A 170 -16.29 16.15 6.60
N GLY A 171 -15.84 14.97 7.02
CA GLY A 171 -14.96 14.11 6.24
C GLY A 171 -13.56 14.01 6.82
N THR A 172 -12.64 13.47 6.02
CA THR A 172 -11.26 13.18 6.43
C THR A 172 -10.28 13.58 5.35
N VAL A 173 -9.12 14.04 5.76
CA VAL A 173 -7.98 14.35 4.92
C VAL A 173 -6.79 13.57 5.44
N PHE A 174 -6.27 12.67 4.62
CA PHE A 174 -4.97 12.05 4.85
C PHE A 174 -3.94 12.75 3.98
N THR A 175 -2.84 13.18 4.60
CA THR A 175 -1.69 13.78 3.91
C THR A 175 -0.49 12.87 4.13
N ILE A 176 0.12 12.42 3.04
CA ILE A 176 1.35 11.63 3.06
C ILE A 176 2.47 12.45 2.47
N ASP A 177 3.61 12.46 3.14
CA ASP A 177 4.84 13.09 2.67
C ASP A 177 5.91 12.03 2.40
N LEU A 178 6.55 12.09 1.23
CA LEU A 178 7.55 11.12 0.78
C LEU A 178 8.75 11.84 0.15
N PRO A 179 9.99 11.48 0.47
CA PRO A 179 11.12 11.84 -0.38
C PRO A 179 11.05 11.09 -1.72
N ILE A 180 11.35 11.78 -2.82
CA ILE A 180 11.23 11.22 -4.19
C ILE A 180 12.52 11.28 -5.00
N ASP A 181 13.56 11.91 -4.47
CA ASP A 181 14.89 11.90 -5.09
C ASP A 181 15.67 10.63 -4.73
N LYS A 182 16.60 10.26 -5.62
CA LYS A 182 17.49 9.10 -5.40
C LYS A 182 18.37 9.29 -4.17
N GLU A 183 18.78 10.53 -3.90
CA GLU A 183 19.73 10.87 -2.84
C GLU A 183 19.16 10.65 -1.44
N SER A 184 17.85 10.85 -1.24
CA SER A 184 17.19 10.55 0.05
C SER A 184 17.31 9.10 0.49
N TYR A 185 17.54 8.17 -0.45
CA TYR A 185 17.68 6.75 -0.16
C TYR A 185 19.15 6.29 -0.12
N SER A 186 20.09 7.18 -0.43
CA SER A 186 21.53 6.88 -0.48
C SER A 186 22.25 7.08 0.87
N ASP A 187 21.63 7.80 1.80
CA ASP A 187 22.17 8.14 3.12
C ASP A 187 21.83 7.11 4.22
N SER A 188 21.68 5.83 3.87
CA SER A 188 21.68 4.72 4.85
C SER A 188 23.09 4.49 5.46
N ARG A 189 23.77 5.58 5.85
CA ARG A 189 25.01 5.61 6.64
C ARG A 189 24.74 5.76 8.14
N THR A 190 23.69 5.13 8.65
CA THR A 190 23.51 4.97 10.10
C THR A 190 22.98 3.57 10.40
N GLY A 191 23.90 2.65 10.72
CA GLY A 191 23.67 1.41 11.48
C GLY A 191 22.72 0.38 10.88
N ASP A 192 23.30 -0.70 10.34
CA ASP A 192 22.66 -1.98 10.03
C ASP A 192 21.49 -1.95 9.03
N SER A 193 21.80 -1.90 7.73
CA SER A 193 20.85 -2.37 6.70
C SER A 193 21.61 -2.87 5.46
N GLU A 194 21.26 -4.09 5.03
CA GLU A 194 21.78 -4.79 3.85
C GLU A 194 21.49 -4.07 2.52
N PRO A 195 22.23 -4.39 1.44
CA PRO A 195 22.26 -3.61 0.20
C PRO A 195 20.89 -3.47 -0.50
N PHE A 196 20.53 -2.22 -0.81
CA PHE A 196 19.39 -1.86 -1.66
C PHE A 196 19.64 -2.29 -3.12
N ILE A 197 18.72 -3.06 -3.70
CA ILE A 197 18.79 -3.46 -5.12
C ILE A 197 18.13 -2.37 -5.97
N LEU A 198 18.94 -1.51 -6.59
CA LEU A 198 18.51 -0.61 -7.66
C LEU A 198 18.31 -1.41 -8.95
N PHE A 199 17.08 -1.50 -9.45
CA PHE A 199 16.83 -1.96 -10.81
C PHE A 199 16.84 -0.76 -11.76
N GLU A 200 17.97 -0.49 -12.39
CA GLU A 200 17.99 0.34 -13.59
C GLU A 200 17.43 -0.49 -14.75
N ARG A 201 16.20 -0.18 -15.17
CA ARG A 201 15.55 -0.86 -16.29
C ARG A 201 16.11 -0.29 -17.59
N SER A 202 17.17 -0.90 -18.13
CA SER A 202 17.52 -0.77 -19.54
C SER A 202 16.42 -1.44 -20.37
N ILE A 203 15.73 -0.63 -21.18
CA ILE A 203 14.79 -1.12 -22.19
C ILE A 203 15.64 -1.77 -23.27
N ASP A 204 15.74 -3.10 -23.26
CA ASP A 204 16.21 -3.86 -24.40
C ASP A 204 15.02 -4.57 -25.05
N VAL A 205 14.62 -4.03 -26.19
CA VAL A 205 13.65 -4.63 -27.10
C VAL A 205 14.42 -5.65 -27.92
N THR A 206 14.34 -6.93 -27.59
CA THR A 206 14.52 -7.99 -28.60
C THR A 206 13.73 -9.25 -28.21
N SER A 207 13.01 -9.71 -29.22
CA SER A 207 12.19 -10.90 -29.37
C SER A 207 12.85 -12.25 -29.08
N GLN A 208 11.98 -13.27 -29.03
CA GLN A 208 12.20 -14.73 -29.09
C GLN A 208 12.34 -15.42 -27.72
N GLU A 209 11.80 -16.61 -27.45
CA GLU A 209 10.85 -17.52 -28.11
C GLU A 209 10.44 -18.53 -27.02
N GLN A 210 9.35 -19.26 -27.22
CA GLN A 210 8.89 -20.35 -26.36
C GLN A 210 9.96 -21.44 -26.14
N SER A 211 9.97 -22.05 -24.95
CA SER A 211 10.01 -23.52 -24.81
C SER A 211 9.64 -23.95 -23.39
N GLU A 212 8.61 -24.80 -23.33
CA GLU A 212 8.36 -25.72 -22.23
C GLU A 212 9.51 -26.73 -22.12
N SER A 213 9.89 -27.09 -20.89
CA SER A 213 10.30 -28.46 -20.58
C SER A 213 10.16 -28.74 -19.09
N GLU A 214 9.36 -29.75 -18.81
CA GLU A 214 9.36 -30.51 -17.57
C GLU A 214 10.72 -31.21 -17.42
N THR A 215 11.32 -31.17 -16.23
CA THR A 215 12.09 -32.29 -15.69
C THR A 215 11.98 -32.28 -14.17
N ALA A 216 11.56 -33.43 -13.64
CA ALA A 216 11.62 -33.81 -12.25
C ALA A 216 12.94 -34.54 -11.95
N ASP A 217 13.19 -34.72 -10.65
CA ASP A 217 14.28 -35.44 -9.97
C ASP A 217 15.62 -34.71 -9.85
N ASP A 218 16.34 -34.74 -8.73
CA ASP A 218 16.10 -35.12 -7.33
C ASP A 218 17.39 -34.65 -6.61
N ASP A 219 17.31 -33.97 -5.46
CA ASP A 219 18.50 -33.73 -4.62
C ASP A 219 18.11 -33.81 -3.13
N PRO A 220 18.71 -34.70 -2.33
CA PRO A 220 18.21 -35.07 -1.02
C PRO A 220 18.97 -34.36 0.10
N GLU A 221 18.47 -33.20 0.54
CA GLU A 221 18.74 -32.63 1.88
C GLU A 221 17.85 -31.39 2.10
N LYS A 222 16.55 -31.59 2.31
CA LYS A 222 15.67 -30.55 2.84
C LYS A 222 15.26 -30.93 4.25
N ASP A 223 15.68 -30.12 5.22
CA ASP A 223 15.15 -30.12 6.57
C ASP A 223 13.62 -30.15 6.50
N ASN A 224 13.02 -31.25 6.96
CA ASN A 224 11.57 -31.44 6.98
C ASN A 224 10.98 -30.55 8.09
N ILE A 225 10.81 -29.27 7.78
CA ILE A 225 10.12 -28.32 8.65
C ILE A 225 8.65 -28.75 8.75
N THR A 226 8.29 -29.33 9.90
CA THR A 226 6.90 -29.69 10.18
C THR A 226 6.17 -28.48 10.74
N LEU A 227 5.22 -27.94 9.97
CA LEU A 227 4.44 -26.76 10.35
C LEU A 227 3.03 -27.17 10.78
N LEU A 228 2.69 -26.93 12.05
CA LEU A 228 1.36 -27.22 12.60
C LEU A 228 0.41 -26.06 12.28
N LEU A 229 -0.55 -26.31 11.40
CA LEU A 229 -1.61 -25.37 11.05
C LEU A 229 -2.88 -25.68 11.86
N VAL A 230 -3.28 -24.75 12.75
CA VAL A 230 -4.55 -24.81 13.49
C VAL A 230 -5.45 -23.71 12.96
N GLU A 231 -6.44 -24.10 12.16
CA GLU A 231 -7.44 -23.20 11.57
C GLU A 231 -8.82 -23.86 11.73
N ASP A 232 -9.81 -23.12 12.21
CA ASP A 232 -11.17 -23.60 12.48
C ASP A 232 -12.08 -23.59 11.24
N ASN A 233 -11.58 -23.00 10.14
CA ASN A 233 -12.23 -22.94 8.85
C ASN A 233 -11.54 -23.87 7.83
N GLU A 234 -12.23 -24.95 7.44
CA GLU A 234 -11.71 -25.97 6.53
C GLU A 234 -11.40 -25.46 5.10
N ASP A 235 -12.15 -24.45 4.61
CA ASP A 235 -11.87 -23.86 3.30
C ASP A 235 -10.54 -23.08 3.31
N LEU A 236 -10.28 -22.37 4.41
CA LEU A 236 -9.07 -21.58 4.60
C LEU A 236 -7.84 -22.47 4.84
N LYS A 237 -8.02 -23.53 5.64
CA LYS A 237 -7.01 -24.56 5.89
C LYS A 237 -6.51 -25.19 4.60
N THR A 238 -7.43 -25.52 3.69
CA THR A 238 -7.10 -26.14 2.39
C THR A 238 -6.27 -25.21 1.50
N VAL A 239 -6.58 -23.91 1.50
CA VAL A 239 -5.81 -22.91 0.74
C VAL A 239 -4.42 -22.71 1.32
N ILE A 240 -4.31 -22.58 2.65
CA ILE A 240 -3.02 -22.37 3.34
C ILE A 240 -2.12 -23.60 3.17
N GLN A 241 -2.66 -24.82 3.28
CA GLN A 241 -1.91 -26.06 3.01
C GLN A 241 -1.30 -26.06 1.61
N ARG A 242 -2.06 -25.63 0.60
CA ARG A 242 -1.61 -25.62 -0.81
C ARG A 242 -0.51 -24.60 -1.11
N ILE A 243 -0.45 -23.53 -0.33
CA ILE A 243 0.59 -22.48 -0.45
C ILE A 243 1.88 -22.93 0.25
N LEU A 244 1.75 -23.60 1.39
CA LEU A 244 2.87 -24.04 2.22
C LEU A 244 3.48 -25.39 1.79
N SER A 245 2.81 -26.13 0.89
CA SER A 245 3.29 -27.41 0.35
C SER A 245 4.18 -27.27 -0.89
N LYS A 246 4.81 -26.11 -1.12
CA LYS A 246 5.81 -25.85 -2.18
C LYS A 246 7.14 -25.49 -1.55
#